data_AF-A0A0A2VNM1-F1
#
_entry.id   AF-A0A0A2VNM1-F1
#
_cell.length_a   1.000
_cell.length_b   1.000
_cell.length_c   1.000
_cell.angle_alpha   90.00
_cell.angle_beta   90.00
_cell.angle_gamma   90.00
#
_symmetry.space_group_name_H-M   'P 1'
#
loop_
_entity.id
_entity.type
_entity.pdbx_description
1 polymer ?
#
loop_
_entity_poly.entity_id
_entity_poly.type
_entity_poly.pdbx_seq_one_letter_code
_entity_poly.pdbx_strand_id
1 'polypeptide(L)'
;MDIYERTFDWVSATEGRARFAGGIRGWDERGHDTYAVDVDGKVMYGEIARTFLPNQNDFNIQIVSFGYGVREHVGMPRPAGHDSHARGVSDGETLQRVQSVLARLILAGLCFEDRPRVLLEYPHARFQGKLIFAEGWAAGAPAREITIRAEPRSA
;
A
#
# COMPACT_ATOMS: atom_id res chain seq x y z
N MET A 1 -5.21 -1.32 25.57
CA MET A 1 -4.69 -1.51 24.21
C MET A 1 -4.06 -0.18 23.84
N ASP A 2 -2.74 -0.19 23.65
CA ASP A 2 -1.96 1.02 23.40
C ASP A 2 -2.37 1.64 22.06
N ILE A 3 -2.43 2.96 21.97
CA ILE A 3 -2.86 3.69 20.76
C ILE A 3 -2.06 3.30 19.50
N TYR A 4 -0.81 2.85 19.68
CA TYR A 4 0.10 2.39 18.64
C TYR A 4 -0.34 1.09 17.95
N GLU A 5 -1.03 0.19 18.66
CA GLU A 5 -1.45 -1.11 18.09
C GLU A 5 -2.57 -0.93 17.06
N ARG A 6 -3.42 0.09 17.25
CA ARG A 6 -4.58 0.36 16.38
C ARG A 6 -4.20 0.75 14.95
N THR A 7 -3.04 1.40 14.78
CA THR A 7 -2.54 1.82 13.46
C THR A 7 -2.23 0.63 12.54
N PHE A 8 -1.93 -0.53 13.13
CA PHE A 8 -1.59 -1.76 12.41
C PHE A 8 -2.70 -2.82 12.48
N ASP A 9 -3.87 -2.44 12.98
CA ASP A 9 -5.06 -3.30 12.95
C ASP A 9 -5.67 -3.39 11.55
N TRP A 10 -6.48 -4.43 11.35
CA TRP A 10 -7.20 -4.64 10.10
C TRP A 10 -8.31 -3.61 9.90
N VAL A 11 -8.24 -2.91 8.78
CA VAL A 11 -9.30 -2.07 8.23
C VAL A 11 -10.18 -2.92 7.32
N SER A 12 -11.44 -3.11 7.72
CA SER A 12 -12.41 -3.90 6.96
C SER A 12 -13.12 -3.09 5.87
N ALA A 13 -13.40 -3.76 4.76
CA ALA A 13 -14.19 -3.29 3.63
C ALA A 13 -15.14 -4.41 3.17
N THR A 14 -16.06 -4.10 2.26
CA THR A 14 -16.98 -5.10 1.69
C THR A 14 -16.22 -6.17 0.91
N GLU A 15 -15.11 -5.76 0.29
CA GLU A 15 -14.33 -6.56 -0.65
C GLU A 15 -13.23 -7.39 0.04
N GLY A 16 -12.97 -7.16 1.33
CA GLY A 16 -11.89 -7.78 2.10
C GLY A 16 -11.43 -6.88 3.24
N ARG A 17 -10.21 -7.09 3.74
CA ARG A 17 -9.59 -6.22 4.76
C ARG A 17 -8.11 -6.00 4.47
N ALA A 18 -7.57 -4.89 4.92
CA ALA A 18 -6.14 -4.63 4.82
C ALA A 18 -5.59 -3.94 6.07
N ARG A 19 -4.27 -4.03 6.25
CA ARG A 19 -3.56 -3.33 7.32
C ARG A 19 -2.19 -2.89 6.85
N PHE A 20 -1.65 -1.87 7.50
CA PHE A 20 -0.21 -1.62 7.45
C PHE A 20 0.50 -2.76 8.18
N ALA A 21 1.64 -3.21 7.65
CA ALA A 21 2.38 -4.36 8.17
C ALA A 21 3.81 -3.98 8.63
N GLY A 22 4.04 -2.68 8.83
CA GLY A 22 5.29 -2.11 9.31
C GLY A 22 6.40 -2.11 8.27
N GLY A 23 7.56 -1.59 8.68
CA GLY A 23 8.77 -1.60 7.87
C GLY A 23 9.51 -2.93 7.97
N ILE A 24 10.05 -3.41 6.85
CA ILE A 24 11.03 -4.50 6.81
C ILE A 24 12.32 -4.00 6.18
N ARG A 25 13.43 -4.73 6.39
CA ARG A 25 14.63 -4.58 5.57
C ARG A 25 14.58 -5.62 4.45
N GLY A 26 14.66 -5.14 3.21
CA GLY A 26 14.68 -5.99 2.05
C GLY A 26 16.06 -6.60 1.82
N TRP A 27 16.15 -7.40 0.77
CA TRP A 27 17.42 -7.96 0.30
C TRP A 27 18.47 -6.88 -0.03
N ASP A 28 18.03 -5.73 -0.52
CA ASP A 28 18.87 -4.58 -0.84
C ASP A 28 19.26 -3.73 0.39
N GLU A 29 18.94 -4.22 1.59
CA GLU A 29 19.10 -3.56 2.88
C GLU A 29 18.31 -2.25 3.04
N ARG A 30 17.48 -1.87 2.07
CA ARG A 30 16.62 -0.69 2.16
C ARG A 30 15.39 -0.99 2.99
N GLY A 31 14.87 0.06 3.62
CA GLY A 31 13.62 -0.02 4.38
C GLY A 31 12.42 -0.01 3.44
N HIS A 32 11.65 -1.09 3.43
CA HIS A 32 10.38 -1.17 2.71
C HIS A 32 9.22 -1.06 3.68
N ASP A 33 8.32 -0.11 3.45
CA ASP A 33 7.04 -0.09 4.15
C ASP A 33 6.11 -1.12 3.50
N THR A 34 5.48 -1.94 4.33
CA THR A 34 4.66 -3.06 3.87
C THR A 34 3.21 -2.92 4.29
N TYR A 35 2.35 -3.62 3.56
CA TYR A 35 0.95 -3.79 3.89
C TYR A 35 0.55 -5.26 3.70
N ALA A 36 -0.58 -5.63 4.30
CA ALA A 36 -1.22 -6.92 4.10
C ALA A 36 -2.66 -6.71 3.64
N VAL A 37 -3.13 -7.57 2.72
CA VAL A 37 -4.51 -7.65 2.27
C VAL A 37 -4.99 -9.07 2.48
N ASP A 38 -6.19 -9.21 3.03
CA ASP A 38 -6.93 -10.45 3.15
C ASP A 38 -8.17 -10.36 2.26
N VAL A 39 -8.17 -11.15 1.19
CA VAL A 39 -9.31 -11.36 0.30
C VAL A 39 -9.63 -12.85 0.35
N ASP A 40 -10.89 -13.17 0.64
CA ASP A 40 -11.40 -14.55 0.70
C ASP A 40 -10.60 -15.48 1.64
N GLY A 41 -10.09 -14.93 2.75
CA GLY A 41 -9.33 -15.66 3.76
C GLY A 41 -7.85 -15.87 3.40
N LYS A 42 -7.39 -15.34 2.26
CA LYS A 42 -6.00 -15.43 1.83
C LYS A 42 -5.27 -14.11 2.09
N VAL A 43 -4.36 -14.15 3.06
CA VAL A 43 -3.48 -13.02 3.37
C VAL A 43 -2.30 -12.96 2.39
N MET A 44 -2.12 -11.80 1.77
CA MET A 44 -1.00 -11.49 0.89
C MET A 44 -0.40 -10.14 1.25
N TYR A 45 0.90 -10.01 1.03
CA TYR A 45 1.68 -8.84 1.39
C TYR A 45 2.15 -8.09 0.16
N GLY A 46 2.44 -6.81 0.35
CA GLY A 46 2.97 -5.94 -0.70
C GLY A 46 3.77 -4.78 -0.13
N GLU A 47 4.40 -4.05 -1.05
CA GLU A 47 5.19 -2.87 -0.76
C GLU A 47 4.43 -1.60 -1.11
N ILE A 48 4.49 -0.64 -0.19
CA ILE A 48 3.90 0.68 -0.31
C ILE A 48 5.00 1.73 -0.12
N ALA A 49 4.98 2.77 -0.94
CA ALA A 49 5.96 3.83 -0.90
C ALA A 49 5.31 5.20 -1.12
N ARG A 50 6.07 6.25 -0.84
CA ARG A 50 5.75 7.60 -1.32
C ARG A 50 6.36 7.80 -2.69
N THR A 51 5.64 8.47 -3.56
CA THR A 51 6.20 9.06 -4.78
C THR A 51 6.06 10.57 -4.69
N PHE A 52 7.19 11.26 -4.74
CA PHE A 52 7.23 12.72 -4.64
C PHE A 52 6.84 13.38 -5.97
N LEU A 53 6.12 14.48 -5.90
CA LEU A 53 5.81 15.34 -7.04
C LEU A 53 7.07 16.12 -7.47
N PRO A 54 7.05 16.79 -8.63
CA PRO A 54 8.19 17.58 -9.11
C PRO A 54 8.70 18.66 -8.15
N ASN A 55 7.87 19.13 -7.22
CA ASN A 55 8.28 20.06 -6.17
C ASN A 55 9.12 19.41 -5.05
N GLN A 56 9.38 18.10 -5.15
CA GLN A 56 10.19 17.29 -4.23
C GLN A 56 9.70 17.28 -2.78
N ASN A 57 8.44 17.64 -2.56
CA ASN A 57 7.90 17.96 -1.25
C ASN A 57 6.56 17.26 -1.06
N ASP A 58 5.60 17.58 -1.92
CA ASP A 58 4.32 16.92 -1.94
C ASP A 58 4.46 15.50 -2.46
N PHE A 59 3.60 14.61 -1.97
CA PHE A 59 3.69 13.21 -2.31
C PHE A 59 2.33 12.59 -2.60
N ASN A 60 2.37 11.51 -3.36
CA ASN A 60 1.30 10.54 -3.49
C ASN A 60 1.75 9.20 -2.93
N ILE A 61 0.81 8.28 -2.81
CA ILE A 61 1.11 6.92 -2.38
C ILE A 61 1.24 6.03 -3.61
N GLN A 62 2.29 5.23 -3.62
CA GLN A 62 2.55 4.24 -4.65
C GLN A 62 2.44 2.83 -4.06
N ILE A 63 1.65 1.99 -4.70
CA ILE A 63 1.68 0.54 -4.51
C ILE A 63 2.75 0.00 -5.47
N VAL A 64 3.87 -0.42 -4.89
CA VAL A 64 5.07 -0.87 -5.62
C VAL A 64 4.93 -2.33 -6.03
N SER A 65 4.45 -3.17 -5.10
CA SER A 65 4.31 -4.61 -5.34
C SER A 65 3.22 -5.23 -4.46
N PHE A 66 2.75 -6.42 -4.82
CA PHE A 66 1.69 -7.17 -4.13
C PHE A 66 1.85 -8.69 -4.30
N GLY A 67 1.13 -9.49 -3.52
CA GLY A 67 0.95 -10.91 -3.78
C GLY A 67 2.02 -11.84 -3.17
N TYR A 68 2.85 -11.32 -2.27
CA TYR A 68 3.76 -12.16 -1.49
C TYR A 68 2.97 -12.93 -0.42
N GLY A 69 3.13 -14.25 -0.33
CA GLY A 69 2.48 -15.04 0.73
C GLY A 69 3.10 -14.84 2.12
N VAL A 70 4.31 -14.28 2.16
CA VAL A 70 5.09 -14.03 3.38
C VAL A 70 5.62 -12.61 3.31
N ARG A 71 5.49 -11.84 4.40
CA ARG A 71 5.86 -10.42 4.45
C ARG A 71 7.34 -10.20 4.19
N GLU A 72 8.18 -11.07 4.73
CA GLU A 72 9.65 -11.02 4.64
C GLU A 72 10.16 -11.22 3.20
N HIS A 73 9.29 -11.65 2.28
CA HIS A 73 9.63 -11.76 0.86
C HIS A 73 9.36 -10.48 0.06
N VAL A 74 8.70 -9.48 0.65
CA VAL A 74 8.45 -8.20 -0.01
C VAL A 74 9.80 -7.54 -0.36
N GLY A 75 9.91 -7.03 -1.60
CA GLY A 75 11.14 -6.45 -2.12
C GLY A 75 12.18 -7.46 -2.65
N MET A 76 11.94 -8.78 -2.53
CA MET A 76 12.86 -9.77 -3.12
C MET A 76 12.90 -9.65 -4.66
N PRO A 77 14.10 -9.51 -5.26
CA PRO A 77 14.26 -9.50 -6.71
C PRO A 77 13.87 -10.85 -7.31
N ARG A 78 13.39 -10.85 -8.56
CA ARG A 78 12.98 -12.08 -9.24
C ARG A 78 14.15 -12.81 -9.91
N PRO A 79 14.01 -14.13 -10.13
CA PRO A 79 14.78 -14.83 -11.14
C PRO A 79 14.55 -14.19 -12.52
N ALA A 80 15.59 -14.08 -13.34
CA ALA A 80 15.53 -13.47 -14.66
C ALA A 80 14.44 -14.13 -15.55
N GLY A 81 13.69 -13.32 -16.31
CA GLY A 81 12.68 -13.79 -17.28
C GLY A 81 11.20 -13.60 -16.88
N HIS A 82 10.90 -12.79 -15.86
CA HIS A 82 9.53 -12.51 -15.43
C HIS A 82 9.27 -11.01 -15.25
N ASP A 83 8.27 -10.47 -15.94
CA ASP A 83 8.01 -9.02 -16.09
C ASP A 83 7.24 -8.35 -14.94
N SER A 84 7.17 -8.95 -13.74
CA SER A 84 6.51 -8.30 -12.59
C SER A 84 7.30 -8.48 -11.30
N HIS A 85 7.06 -7.68 -10.27
CA HIS A 85 7.65 -7.93 -8.94
C HIS A 85 6.76 -8.86 -8.10
N ALA A 86 5.46 -8.84 -8.37
CA ALA A 86 4.40 -9.40 -7.55
C ALA A 86 3.97 -10.86 -7.82
N ARG A 87 3.94 -11.71 -6.80
CA ARG A 87 3.68 -13.15 -6.93
C ARG A 87 2.17 -13.48 -6.85
N GLY A 88 1.71 -14.50 -7.56
CA GLY A 88 0.53 -15.28 -7.14
C GLY A 88 -0.89 -14.75 -7.36
N VAL A 89 -1.12 -13.56 -7.95
CA VAL A 89 -2.48 -13.09 -8.32
C VAL A 89 -2.47 -12.40 -9.67
N SER A 90 -3.29 -12.90 -10.61
CA SER A 90 -3.44 -12.36 -11.97
C SER A 90 -4.89 -12.22 -12.43
N ASP A 91 -5.87 -12.56 -11.58
CA ASP A 91 -7.28 -12.43 -11.94
C ASP A 91 -7.77 -10.98 -11.74
N GLY A 92 -8.42 -10.43 -12.76
CA GLY A 92 -8.79 -9.01 -12.78
C GLY A 92 -9.76 -8.60 -11.66
N GLU A 93 -10.64 -9.50 -11.22
CA GLU A 93 -11.60 -9.24 -10.16
C GLU A 93 -10.91 -9.09 -8.79
N THR A 94 -10.01 -10.01 -8.43
CA THR A 94 -9.22 -9.89 -7.19
C THR A 94 -8.36 -8.64 -7.23
N LEU A 95 -7.75 -8.30 -8.37
CA LEU A 95 -6.96 -7.07 -8.48
C LEU A 95 -7.82 -5.81 -8.23
N GLN A 96 -9.05 -5.77 -8.75
CA GLN A 96 -9.97 -4.67 -8.47
C GLN A 96 -10.37 -4.61 -6.99
N ARG A 97 -10.67 -5.75 -6.37
CA ARG A 97 -10.96 -5.83 -4.93
C ARG A 97 -9.78 -5.34 -4.09
N VAL A 98 -8.56 -5.75 -4.42
CA VAL A 98 -7.33 -5.30 -3.75
C VAL A 98 -7.15 -3.79 -3.90
N GLN A 99 -7.37 -3.22 -5.10
CA GLN A 99 -7.33 -1.78 -5.32
C GLN A 99 -8.34 -1.03 -4.42
N SER A 100 -9.57 -1.51 -4.36
CA SER A 100 -10.64 -0.93 -3.51
C SER A 100 -10.28 -1.00 -2.03
N VAL A 101 -9.82 -2.16 -1.55
CA VAL A 101 -9.44 -2.36 -0.14
C VAL A 101 -8.26 -1.45 0.23
N LEU A 102 -7.26 -1.32 -0.65
CA LEU A 102 -6.10 -0.43 -0.40
C LEU A 102 -6.49 1.04 -0.40
N ALA A 103 -7.38 1.47 -1.30
CA ALA A 103 -7.93 2.82 -1.26
C ALA A 103 -8.59 3.12 0.11
N ARG A 104 -9.37 2.17 0.64
CA ARG A 104 -9.97 2.30 1.98
C ARG A 104 -8.92 2.31 3.10
N LEU A 105 -7.89 1.47 3.01
CA LEU A 105 -6.78 1.46 3.98
C LEU A 105 -6.10 2.82 4.06
N ILE A 106 -5.81 3.46 2.92
CA ILE A 106 -5.19 4.79 2.91
C ILE A 106 -6.13 5.84 3.51
N LEU A 107 -7.42 5.84 3.14
CA LEU A 107 -8.40 6.76 3.71
C LEU A 107 -8.53 6.59 5.23
N ALA A 108 -8.57 5.36 5.74
CA ALA A 108 -8.57 5.09 7.17
C ALA A 108 -7.26 5.55 7.83
N GLY A 109 -6.12 5.27 7.21
CA GLY A 109 -4.79 5.66 7.70
C GLY A 109 -4.60 7.17 7.84
N LEU A 110 -5.25 7.98 6.99
CA LEU A 110 -5.24 9.45 7.12
C LEU A 110 -5.99 9.94 8.36
N CYS A 111 -6.91 9.14 8.89
CA CYS A 111 -7.72 9.46 10.06
C CYS A 111 -7.14 8.96 11.39
N PHE A 112 -6.10 8.11 11.35
CA PHE A 112 -5.44 7.61 12.56
C PHE A 112 -4.74 8.74 13.33
N GLU A 113 -4.77 8.66 14.66
CA GLU A 113 -4.06 9.58 15.54
C GLU A 113 -2.54 9.46 15.35
N ASP A 114 -2.04 8.22 15.34
CA ASP A 114 -0.67 7.92 14.94
C ASP A 114 -0.66 7.34 13.51
N ARG A 115 -0.26 8.17 12.54
CA ARG A 115 -0.28 7.78 11.13
C ARG A 115 0.89 6.87 10.80
N PRO A 116 0.70 5.86 9.94
CA PRO A 116 1.81 5.04 9.45
C PRO A 116 2.82 5.91 8.71
N ARG A 117 4.10 5.53 8.78
CA ARG A 117 5.21 6.33 8.23
C ARG A 117 4.94 6.85 6.82
N VAL A 118 4.40 6.01 5.93
CA VAL A 118 4.10 6.40 4.54
C VAL A 118 3.09 7.55 4.40
N LEU A 119 2.26 7.81 5.41
CA LEU A 119 1.22 8.87 5.43
C LEU A 119 1.55 10.09 6.30
N LEU A 120 2.73 10.14 6.92
CA LEU A 120 3.14 11.32 7.70
C LEU A 120 3.25 12.56 6.81
N GLU A 121 2.51 13.60 7.14
CA GLU A 121 2.58 14.90 6.48
C GLU A 121 3.40 15.87 7.32
N TYR A 122 4.09 16.80 6.66
CA TYR A 122 4.85 17.88 7.27
C TYR A 122 4.35 19.23 6.74
N PRO A 123 4.68 20.37 7.36
CA PRO A 123 4.21 21.69 6.92
C PRO A 123 4.36 21.95 5.41
N HIS A 124 5.44 21.44 4.82
CA HIS A 124 5.76 21.59 3.41
C HIS A 124 5.72 20.27 2.62
N ALA A 125 5.18 19.19 3.18
CA ALA A 125 5.05 17.91 2.48
C ALA A 125 3.67 17.33 2.72
N ARG A 126 2.77 17.50 1.73
CA ARG A 126 1.37 17.11 1.84
C ARG A 126 1.03 15.96 0.91
N PHE A 127 0.11 15.12 1.37
CA PHE A 127 -0.47 14.07 0.54
C PHE A 127 -1.46 14.70 -0.45
N GLN A 128 -1.28 14.45 -1.74
CA GLN A 128 -2.09 15.07 -2.80
C GLN A 128 -3.30 14.24 -3.23
N GLY A 129 -3.60 13.14 -2.52
CA GLY A 129 -4.83 12.39 -2.74
C GLY A 129 -4.77 11.38 -3.89
N LYS A 130 -3.60 10.98 -4.38
CA LYS A 130 -3.52 9.91 -5.39
C LYS A 130 -2.90 8.63 -4.83
N LEU A 131 -3.52 7.51 -5.22
CA LEU A 131 -3.01 6.16 -5.05
C LEU A 131 -2.60 5.62 -6.43
N ILE A 132 -1.30 5.39 -6.60
CA ILE A 132 -0.68 5.01 -7.87
C ILE A 132 -0.27 3.55 -7.77
N PHE A 133 -0.82 2.70 -8.63
CA PHE A 133 -0.40 1.33 -8.82
C PHE A 133 0.66 1.31 -9.91
N ALA A 134 1.90 0.96 -9.55
CA ALA A 134 3.02 0.90 -10.47
C ALA A 134 2.80 -0.14 -11.58
N GLU A 135 3.44 -0.01 -12.73
CA GLU A 135 3.43 -1.11 -13.71
C GLU A 135 4.01 -2.38 -13.08
N GLY A 136 3.33 -3.53 -13.24
CA GLY A 136 3.78 -4.79 -12.66
C GLY A 136 3.66 -4.88 -11.13
N TRP A 137 2.92 -3.97 -10.49
CA TRP A 137 2.61 -3.99 -9.05
C TRP A 137 1.93 -5.28 -8.60
N ALA A 138 1.21 -5.94 -9.52
CA ALA A 138 0.64 -7.28 -9.39
C ALA A 138 0.94 -8.10 -10.65
N ALA A 139 0.84 -9.43 -10.62
CA ALA A 139 1.19 -10.26 -11.78
C ALA A 139 0.23 -9.98 -12.95
N GLY A 140 0.76 -9.47 -14.07
CA GLY A 140 -0.04 -9.09 -15.24
C GLY A 140 -0.91 -7.85 -15.04
N ALA A 141 -0.73 -7.11 -13.93
CA ALA A 141 -1.54 -5.94 -13.64
C ALA A 141 -0.98 -4.69 -14.33
N PRO A 142 -1.83 -3.91 -15.03
CA PRO A 142 -1.40 -2.66 -15.62
C PRO A 142 -1.16 -1.60 -14.55
N ALA A 143 -0.39 -0.57 -14.91
CA ALA A 143 -0.32 0.65 -14.13
C ALA A 143 -1.72 1.29 -14.03
N ARG A 144 -2.03 1.87 -12.87
CA ARG A 144 -3.32 2.55 -12.65
C ARG A 144 -3.16 3.68 -11.65
N GLU A 145 -3.89 4.77 -11.85
CA GLU A 145 -4.01 5.83 -10.86
C GLU A 145 -5.45 5.94 -10.37
N ILE A 146 -5.62 6.13 -9.06
CA ILE A 146 -6.91 6.38 -8.43
C ILE A 146 -6.78 7.63 -7.57
N THR A 147 -7.76 8.53 -7.67
CA THR A 147 -7.88 9.66 -6.75
C THR A 147 -8.68 9.24 -5.53
N ILE A 148 -8.10 9.42 -4.34
CA ILE A 148 -8.72 9.18 -3.04
C ILE A 148 -8.68 10.49 -2.26
N ARG A 149 -9.85 11.03 -1.93
CA ARG A 149 -9.96 12.26 -1.12
C ARG A 149 -10.56 11.89 0.21
N ALA A 150 -9.87 12.22 1.29
CA ALA A 150 -10.53 12.36 2.58
C ALA A 150 -11.39 13.63 2.49
N GLU A 151 -12.65 13.56 2.93
CA GLU A 151 -13.41 14.79 3.15
C GLU A 151 -12.65 15.66 4.16
N PRO A 152 -12.55 16.98 3.94
CA PRO A 152 -11.90 17.85 4.90
C PRO A 152 -12.62 17.72 6.24
N ARG A 153 -11.88 17.37 7.30
CA ARG A 153 -12.41 17.46 8.66
C ARG A 153 -12.84 18.91 8.86
N SER A 154 -14.13 19.14 9.03
CA SER A 154 -14.63 20.44 9.48
C SER A 154 -13.89 20.78 10.78
N ALA A 155 -13.28 21.96 10.79
CA ALA A 155 -12.56 22.51 11.93
C ALA A 155 -13.50 22.78 13.11
#